data_AF-A0A069P3L0-F1
#
_entry.id   AF-A0A069P3L0-F1
#
_cell.length_a   1.000
_cell.length_b   1.000
_cell.length_c   1.000
_cell.angle_alpha   90.00
_cell.angle_beta   90.00
_cell.angle_gamma   90.00
#
_symmetry.space_group_name_H-M   'P 1'
#
loop_
_entity.id
_entity.type
_entity.pdbx_description
1 polymer ?
#
loop_
_entity_poly.entity_id
_entity_poly.type
_entity_poly.pdbx_seq_one_letter_code
_entity_poly.pdbx_strand_id
1 'polypeptide(L)'
;MQVLATILAHEAVEPESGELLRFIFSISDELNTQPVRNVVSLHTARVLASELIPDSAVAQMVVTIVRTDPADYDSLVGKAFRHA
;
A
#
# COMPACT_ATOMS: atom_id res chain seq x y z
N MET A 1 -18.47 -5.80 -8.04
CA MET A 1 -18.09 -5.27 -6.71
C MET A 1 -16.66 -4.79 -6.84
N GLN A 2 -16.45 -3.48 -6.83
CA GLN A 2 -15.11 -2.90 -6.98
C GLN A 2 -14.37 -2.91 -5.64
N VAL A 3 -13.09 -3.27 -5.69
CA VAL A 3 -12.20 -3.28 -4.53
C VAL A 3 -11.48 -1.94 -4.45
N LEU A 4 -11.47 -1.34 -3.25
CA LEU A 4 -10.76 -0.12 -2.91
C LEU A 4 -9.57 -0.47 -2.00
N ALA A 5 -8.38 0.02 -2.35
CA ALA A 5 -7.22 -0.04 -1.46
C ALA A 5 -6.82 1.38 -1.06
N THR A 6 -6.74 1.67 0.24
CA THR A 6 -6.42 3.01 0.74
C THR A 6 -5.23 2.97 1.67
N ILE A 7 -4.20 3.78 1.41
CA ILE A 7 -3.05 3.91 2.29
C ILE A 7 -3.46 4.76 3.50
N LEU A 8 -3.26 4.23 4.69
CA LEU A 8 -3.69 4.87 5.95
C LEU A 8 -2.52 5.54 6.69
N ALA A 9 -1.32 4.96 6.60
CA ALA A 9 -0.12 5.48 7.23
C ALA A 9 1.12 4.81 6.63
N HIS A 10 2.28 5.42 6.85
CA HIS A 10 3.58 4.77 6.79
C HIS A 10 4.32 5.05 8.09
N GLU A 11 5.17 4.13 8.51
CA GLU A 11 5.95 4.29 9.73
C GLU A 11 7.31 3.61 9.61
N ALA A 12 8.32 4.26 10.19
CA ALA A 12 9.64 3.68 10.35
C ALA A 12 9.56 2.50 11.33
N VAL A 13 10.33 1.45 11.06
CA VAL A 13 10.42 0.28 11.92
C VAL A 13 11.78 0.28 12.61
N GLU A 14 11.83 -0.17 13.86
CA GLU A 14 13.08 -0.25 14.59
C GLU A 14 14.08 -1.21 13.90
N PRO A 15 15.38 -0.88 13.91
CA PRO A 15 16.40 -1.53 13.10
C PRO A 15 16.62 -3.01 13.45
N GLU A 16 16.14 -3.49 14.60
CA GLU A 16 16.26 -4.88 15.04
C GLU A 16 15.55 -5.88 14.11
N SER A 17 14.59 -5.40 13.30
CA SER A 17 13.82 -6.21 12.35
C SER A 17 14.47 -6.38 10.97
N GLY A 18 15.52 -5.63 10.66
CA GLY A 18 16.08 -5.53 9.29
C GLY A 18 15.15 -4.83 8.28
N GLU A 19 13.95 -4.46 8.70
CA GLU A 19 12.96 -3.71 7.95
C GLU A 19 12.98 -2.25 8.40
N LEU A 20 13.01 -1.30 7.46
CA LEU A 20 13.17 0.12 7.80
C LEU A 20 11.88 0.93 7.66
N LEU A 21 10.88 0.38 6.95
CA LEU A 21 9.65 1.11 6.66
C LEU A 21 8.52 0.14 6.31
N ARG A 22 7.34 0.40 6.86
CA ARG A 22 6.10 -0.31 6.52
C ARG A 22 4.96 0.65 6.19
N PHE A 23 4.05 0.17 5.35
CA PHE A 23 2.82 0.87 4.96
C PHE A 23 1.63 0.13 5.55
N ILE A 24 0.72 0.90 6.14
CA ILE A 24 -0.56 0.44 6.64
C ILE A 24 -1.62 0.83 5.62
N PHE A 25 -2.48 -0.09 5.23
CA PHE A 25 -3.55 0.17 4.28
C PHE A 25 -4.83 -0.58 4.64
N SER A 26 -5.97 -0.11 4.13
CA SER A 26 -7.24 -0.83 4.20
C SER A 26 -7.65 -1.33 2.82
N ILE A 27 -8.24 -2.52 2.77
CA ILE A 27 -8.97 -3.02 1.61
C ILE A 27 -10.45 -3.05 1.97
N SER A 28 -11.30 -2.47 1.13
CA SER A 28 -12.76 -2.53 1.30
C SER A 28 -13.47 -2.70 -0.03
N ASP A 29 -14.77 -2.99 0.02
CA ASP A 29 -15.64 -2.74 -1.12
C ASP A 29 -15.89 -1.22 -1.30
N GLU A 30 -16.56 -0.85 -2.38
CA GLU A 30 -16.93 0.53 -2.70
C GLU A 30 -17.83 1.21 -1.64
N LEU A 31 -18.59 0.40 -0.90
CA LEU A 31 -19.48 0.87 0.17
C LEU A 31 -18.76 0.98 1.52
N ASN A 32 -17.47 0.63 1.57
CA ASN A 32 -16.65 0.58 2.78
C ASN A 32 -17.30 -0.20 3.94
N THR A 33 -18.01 -1.29 3.63
CA THR A 33 -18.86 -1.99 4.60
C THR A 33 -18.04 -2.87 5.55
N GLN A 34 -16.89 -3.39 5.08
CA GLN A 34 -15.97 -4.22 5.86
C GLN A 34 -14.51 -3.93 5.48
N PRO A 35 -13.92 -2.81 5.94
CA PRO A 35 -12.53 -2.52 5.69
C PRO A 35 -11.62 -3.48 6.46
N VAL A 36 -10.77 -4.22 5.73
CA VAL A 36 -9.72 -5.06 6.30
C VAL A 36 -8.42 -4.27 6.33
N ARG A 37 -7.88 -4.06 7.53
CA ARG A 37 -6.59 -3.39 7.73
C ARG A 37 -5.45 -4.39 7.53
N ASN A 38 -4.47 -3.99 6.72
CA ASN A 38 -3.31 -4.79 6.37
C ASN A 38 -2.03 -3.94 6.51
N VAL A 39 -0.89 -4.62 6.57
CA VAL A 39 0.43 -4.02 6.66
C VAL A 39 1.33 -4.68 5.63
N VAL A 40 2.16 -3.88 4.95
CA VAL A 40 3.19 -4.38 4.03
C VAL A 40 4.50 -3.64 4.28
N SER A 41 5.59 -4.38 4.35
CA SER A 41 6.93 -3.80 4.41
C SER A 41 7.32 -3.18 3.07
N LEU A 42 8.17 -2.14 3.07
CA LEU A 42 8.71 -1.60 1.83
C LEU A 42 9.53 -2.66 1.06
N HIS A 43 10.22 -3.56 1.78
CA HIS A 43 10.95 -4.66 1.17
C HIS A 43 10.01 -5.61 0.42
N THR A 44 8.95 -6.08 1.08
CA THR A 44 7.93 -6.95 0.46
C THR A 44 7.21 -6.22 -0.67
N ALA A 45 6.89 -4.93 -0.51
CA ALA A 45 6.28 -4.14 -1.58
C ALA A 45 7.16 -4.09 -2.83
N ARG A 46 8.49 -3.96 -2.69
CA ARG A 46 9.45 -4.01 -3.82
C ARG A 46 9.45 -5.36 -4.52
N VAL A 47 9.43 -6.47 -3.76
CA VAL A 47 9.34 -7.83 -4.31
C VAL A 47 8.00 -8.02 -5.05
N LEU A 48 6.89 -7.59 -4.46
CA LEU A 48 5.59 -7.69 -5.11
C LEU A 48 5.52 -6.83 -6.39
N ALA A 49 6.09 -5.62 -6.37
CA ALA A 49 6.07 -4.74 -7.53
C ALA A 49 6.89 -5.25 -8.73
N SER A 50 7.86 -6.16 -8.54
CA SER A 50 8.58 -6.76 -9.67
C SER A 50 7.76 -7.82 -10.41
N GLU A 51 6.81 -8.45 -9.72
CA GLU A 51 6.01 -9.56 -10.25
C GLU A 51 4.58 -9.14 -10.63
N LEU A 52 4.04 -8.06 -10.03
CA LEU A 52 2.66 -7.66 -10.23
C LEU A 52 2.46 -6.83 -11.50
N ILE A 53 1.47 -7.24 -12.30
CA ILE A 53 0.81 -6.36 -13.27
C ILE A 53 -0.15 -5.46 -12.47
N PRO A 54 -0.17 -4.13 -12.67
CA PRO A 54 -1.02 -3.21 -11.90
C PRO A 54 -2.50 -3.26 -12.33
N ASP A 55 -3.08 -4.46 -12.40
CA ASP A 55 -4.45 -4.78 -12.81
C ASP A 55 -5.40 -4.98 -11.62
N SER A 56 -5.01 -4.50 -10.44
CA SER A 56 -5.86 -4.49 -9.26
C SER A 56 -5.58 -3.27 -8.40
N ALA A 57 -6.53 -2.87 -7.56
CA ALA A 57 -6.35 -1.76 -6.62
C ALA A 57 -5.11 -1.95 -5.73
N VAL A 58 -4.87 -3.17 -5.25
CA VAL A 58 -3.71 -3.52 -4.44
C VAL A 58 -2.42 -3.46 -5.25
N ALA A 59 -2.40 -4.00 -6.47
CA ALA A 59 -1.21 -3.95 -7.32
C ALA A 59 -0.85 -2.51 -7.71
N GLN A 60 -1.82 -1.67 -8.05
CA GLN A 60 -1.60 -0.24 -8.31
C GLN A 60 -1.07 0.49 -7.09
N MET A 61 -1.62 0.20 -5.90
CA MET A 61 -1.15 0.76 -4.63
C MET A 61 0.31 0.37 -4.36
N VAL A 62 0.65 -0.92 -4.46
CA VAL A 62 2.01 -1.44 -4.25
C VAL A 62 3.00 -0.81 -5.23
N VAL A 63 2.68 -0.78 -6.52
CA VAL A 63 3.52 -0.14 -7.54
C VAL A 63 3.71 1.35 -7.26
N THR A 64 2.66 2.04 -6.80
CA THR A 64 2.75 3.45 -6.46
C THR A 64 3.65 3.68 -5.25
N ILE A 65 3.52 2.88 -4.18
CA ILE A 65 4.41 2.94 -3.01
C ILE A 65 5.87 2.82 -3.45
N VAL A 66 6.18 1.82 -4.29
CA VAL A 66 7.56 1.56 -4.72
C VAL A 66 8.13 2.65 -5.63
N ARG A 67 7.29 3.31 -6.42
CA ARG A 67 7.69 4.37 -7.36
C ARG A 67 7.76 5.77 -6.73
N THR A 68 7.21 5.94 -5.54
CA THR A 68 7.19 7.24 -4.84
C THR A 68 8.53 7.49 -4.18
N ASP A 69 9.06 8.70 -4.30
CA ASP A 69 10.26 9.10 -3.58
C ASP A 69 10.01 8.99 -2.07
N PRO A 70 10.94 8.46 -1.27
CA PRO A 70 10.77 8.39 0.18
C PRO A 70 10.46 9.73 0.85
N ALA A 71 10.92 10.86 0.30
CA ALA A 71 10.60 12.20 0.80
C ALA A 71 9.12 12.56 0.62
N ASP A 72 8.41 11.87 -0.27
CA ASP A 72 7.02 12.12 -0.63
C ASP A 72 6.04 11.09 -0.05
N TYR A 73 6.47 10.17 0.82
CA TYR A 73 5.57 9.14 1.37
C TYR A 73 4.39 9.68 2.16
N ASP A 74 4.52 10.85 2.79
CA ASP A 74 3.39 11.53 3.44
C ASP A 74 2.27 11.85 2.45
N SER A 75 2.59 12.12 1.18
CA SER A 75 1.59 12.38 0.13
C SER A 75 0.76 11.15 -0.26
N LEU A 76 1.21 9.95 0.13
CA LEU A 76 0.49 8.71 -0.13
C LEU A 76 -0.62 8.47 0.88
N VAL A 77 -0.56 9.06 2.06
CA VAL A 77 -1.57 8.87 3.11
C VAL A 77 -2.92 9.42 2.65
N GLY A 78 -3.96 8.59 2.74
CA GLY A 78 -5.30 8.89 2.24
C GLY A 78 -5.49 8.62 0.74
N LYS A 79 -4.43 8.26 -0.01
CA LYS A 79 -4.55 7.89 -1.42
C LYS A 79 -5.30 6.57 -1.55
N ALA A 80 -6.33 6.57 -2.38
CA ALA A 80 -7.18 5.43 -2.63
C ALA A 80 -7.04 4.95 -4.09
N PHE A 81 -6.97 3.64 -4.28
CA PHE A 81 -6.76 2.97 -5.55
C PHE A 81 -7.96 2.10 -5.87
N ARG A 82 -8.38 2.11 -7.14
CA ARG A 82 -9.57 1.39 -7.63
C ARG A 82 -9.20 0.61 -8.88
N HIS A 83 -9.76 -0.58 -9.01
CA HIS A 83 -9.79 -1.28 -10.30
C HIS A 83 -11.11 -0.95 -11.00
N ALA A 84 -11.04 -0.53 -12.26
CA ALA A 84 -12.20 -0.23 -13.10
C ALA A 84 -12.96 -1.51 -13.46
#